data_AF-A0A7S4UHZ8-F1
#
_entry.id   AF-A0A7S4UHZ8-F1
#
_cell.length_a   1.000
_cell.length_b   1.000
_cell.length_c   1.000
_cell.angle_alpha   90.00
_cell.angle_beta   90.00
_cell.angle_gamma   90.00
#
_symmetry.space_group_name_H-M   'P 1'
#
loop_
_entity.id
_entity.type
_entity.pdbx_description
1 polymer ?
#
loop_
_entity_poly.entity_id
_entity_poly.type
_entity_poly.pdbx_seq_one_letter_code
_entity_poly.pdbx_strand_id
1 'polypeptide(L)'
;GPFTLSALLRAGDEGHRQGGRVLSKRRGRVGWELVAPRRNSGRVSFFCTSGHVDLGSTRVDDGRWHHVAVALDAGGELHCYVDGRPDGAQRLSVQPLPGVDLWLGAREGVRDTFLGDLREVQVFDEAL
;
A
#
# COMPACT_ATOMS: atom_id res chain seq x y z
N GLY A 1 16.68 -3.72 -0.63
CA GLY A 1 17.23 -2.37 -0.44
C GLY A 1 16.11 -1.43 -0.06
N PRO A 2 16.41 -0.15 0.19
CA PRO A 2 15.38 0.88 0.29
C PRO A 2 14.54 0.91 -0.98
N PHE A 3 13.31 1.39 -0.88
CA PHE A 3 12.42 1.59 -2.02
C PHE A 3 11.32 2.58 -1.67
N THR A 4 10.66 3.11 -2.69
CA THR A 4 9.46 3.93 -2.55
C THR A 4 8.37 3.43 -3.48
N LEU A 5 7.14 3.40 -2.97
CA LEU A 5 5.93 3.18 -3.76
C LEU A 5 5.02 4.40 -3.59
N SER A 6 4.44 4.89 -4.68
CA SER A 6 3.45 5.97 -4.63
C SER A 6 2.29 5.74 -5.59
N ALA A 7 1.17 6.39 -5.30
CA ALA A 7 0.02 6.47 -6.19
C ALA A 7 -0.86 7.68 -5.83
N LEU A 8 -1.50 8.25 -6.85
CA LEU A 8 -2.74 8.99 -6.66
C LEU A 8 -3.91 8.01 -6.66
N LEU A 9 -4.79 8.12 -5.68
CA LEU A 9 -5.96 7.25 -5.55
C LEU A 9 -7.21 8.03 -5.18
N ARG A 10 -8.36 7.52 -5.61
CA ARG A 10 -9.68 7.97 -5.16
C ARG A 10 -10.54 6.76 -4.87
N ALA A 11 -10.99 6.63 -3.63
CA ALA A 11 -11.89 5.57 -3.19
C ALA A 11 -12.90 6.14 -2.18
N GLY A 12 -14.14 5.65 -2.20
CA GLY A 12 -15.13 5.90 -1.14
C GLY A 12 -15.14 4.78 -0.10
N ASP A 13 -16.02 4.82 0.91
CA ASP A 13 -16.18 3.74 1.90
C ASP A 13 -17.00 2.53 1.36
N GLU A 14 -16.88 2.22 0.07
CA GLU A 14 -17.72 1.25 -0.65
C GLU A 14 -17.35 -0.22 -0.37
N GLY A 15 -17.24 -0.61 0.89
CA GLY A 15 -17.23 -2.02 1.27
C GLY A 15 -16.01 -2.80 0.77
N HIS A 16 -14.82 -2.20 0.84
CA HIS A 16 -13.53 -2.82 0.53
C HIS A 16 -13.28 -4.05 1.42
N ARG A 17 -13.86 -5.21 1.08
CA ARG A 17 -13.93 -6.41 1.96
C ARG A 17 -12.61 -6.85 2.57
N GLN A 18 -11.47 -6.52 1.95
CA GLN A 18 -10.13 -6.73 2.51
C GLN A 18 -9.21 -5.50 2.39
N GLY A 19 -9.73 -4.33 2.02
CA GLY A 19 -8.98 -3.15 1.58
C GLY A 19 -8.63 -3.17 0.09
N GLY A 20 -8.40 -2.01 -0.52
CA GLY A 20 -8.00 -1.90 -1.94
C GLY A 20 -6.50 -2.08 -2.12
N ARG A 21 -6.05 -3.08 -2.92
CA ARG A 21 -4.62 -3.22 -3.25
C ARG A 21 -4.25 -2.19 -4.30
N VAL A 22 -3.33 -1.30 -3.98
CA VAL A 22 -2.68 -0.44 -4.96
C VAL A 22 -1.63 -1.27 -5.71
N LEU A 23 -0.68 -1.86 -4.98
CA LEU A 23 0.35 -2.74 -5.52
C LEU A 23 0.40 -4.04 -4.73
N SER A 24 0.58 -5.16 -5.41
CA SER A 24 0.68 -6.48 -4.79
C SER A 24 1.79 -7.31 -5.44
N LYS A 25 2.79 -7.68 -4.65
CA LYS A 25 3.80 -8.68 -5.02
C LYS A 25 3.77 -9.80 -3.99
N ARG A 26 2.79 -10.67 -4.15
CA ARG A 26 2.40 -11.65 -3.13
C ARG A 26 1.90 -12.94 -3.76
N ARG A 27 2.25 -14.07 -3.14
CA ARG A 27 1.67 -15.39 -3.40
C ARG A 27 1.27 -16.04 -2.08
N GLY A 28 0.00 -16.40 -1.93
CA GLY A 28 -0.49 -16.98 -0.68
C GLY A 28 -0.30 -16.04 0.53
N ARG A 29 0.57 -16.39 1.48
CA ARG A 29 0.87 -15.56 2.69
C ARG A 29 2.24 -14.88 2.65
N VAL A 30 2.98 -15.01 1.56
CA VAL A 30 4.34 -14.48 1.44
C VAL A 30 4.38 -13.34 0.43
N GLY A 31 5.15 -12.31 0.73
CA GLY A 31 5.33 -11.12 -0.10
C GLY A 31 4.80 -9.87 0.59
N TRP A 32 4.45 -8.87 -0.22
CA TRP A 32 4.02 -7.57 0.27
C TRP A 32 2.91 -6.97 -0.59
N GLU A 33 2.13 -6.09 0.03
CA GLU A 33 1.08 -5.32 -0.66
C GLU A 33 1.00 -3.91 -0.07
N LEU A 34 0.94 -2.90 -0.94
CA LEU A 34 0.46 -1.57 -0.57
C LEU A 34 -1.06 -1.59 -0.68
N VAL A 35 -1.74 -1.33 0.43
CA VAL A 35 -3.21 -1.29 0.53
C VAL A 35 -3.63 0.09 0.98
N ALA A 36 -4.49 0.73 0.19
CA ALA A 36 -5.11 2.00 0.55
C ALA A 36 -6.41 2.10 -0.26
N PRO A 37 -7.59 2.26 0.35
CA PRO A 37 -7.85 2.22 1.79
C PRO A 37 -7.91 0.79 2.35
N ARG A 38 -7.57 0.63 3.63
CA ARG A 38 -7.75 -0.62 4.38
C ARG A 38 -9.19 -0.78 4.89
N ARG A 39 -9.79 -1.98 4.70
CA ARG A 39 -11.21 -2.33 5.02
C ARG A 39 -11.84 -1.59 6.20
N ASN A 40 -11.24 -1.66 7.39
CA ASN A 40 -11.90 -1.21 8.63
C ASN A 40 -11.43 0.18 9.08
N SER A 41 -10.28 0.63 8.59
CA SER A 41 -9.69 1.88 9.06
C SER A 41 -9.80 3.00 8.04
N GLY A 42 -9.91 2.67 6.75
CA GLY A 42 -9.89 3.63 5.66
C GLY A 42 -8.49 4.15 5.32
N ARG A 43 -7.44 3.60 5.94
CA ARG A 43 -6.08 4.18 5.94
C ARG A 43 -5.14 3.47 4.97
N VAL A 44 -3.94 4.06 4.81
CA VAL A 44 -2.81 3.38 4.16
C VAL A 44 -2.29 2.25 5.07
N SER A 45 -2.15 1.07 4.49
CA SER A 45 -1.72 -0.15 5.15
C SER A 45 -0.72 -0.90 4.28
N PHE A 46 0.21 -1.60 4.94
CA PHE A 46 1.14 -2.49 4.28
C PHE A 46 0.90 -3.92 4.74
N PHE A 47 0.78 -4.85 3.79
CA PHE A 47 0.87 -6.27 4.09
C PHE A 47 2.33 -6.71 4.05
N CYS A 48 2.76 -7.43 5.08
CA CYS A 48 4.01 -8.19 5.07
C CYS A 48 3.85 -9.47 5.92
N THR A 49 4.96 -10.07 6.35
CA THR A 49 5.00 -11.33 7.11
C THR A 49 4.05 -11.38 8.32
N SER A 50 3.84 -10.26 9.00
CA SER A 50 2.95 -10.15 10.19
C SER A 50 1.48 -9.93 9.86
N GLY A 51 1.10 -9.77 8.58
CA GLY A 51 -0.24 -9.38 8.17
C GLY A 51 -0.30 -7.93 7.69
N HIS A 52 -1.52 -7.39 7.64
CA HIS A 52 -1.74 -5.98 7.30
C HIS A 52 -1.55 -5.10 8.53
N VAL A 53 -0.66 -4.13 8.42
CA VAL A 53 -0.39 -3.10 9.43
C VAL A 53 -0.82 -1.76 8.86
N ASP A 54 -1.60 -0.99 9.61
CA ASP A 54 -1.90 0.39 9.23
C ASP A 54 -0.68 1.25 9.56
N LEU A 55 -0.15 1.96 8.57
CA LEU A 55 1.11 2.70 8.72
C LEU A 55 0.89 4.10 9.27
N GLY A 56 -0.26 4.69 8.95
CA GLY A 56 -0.61 6.06 9.28
C GLY A 56 -1.96 6.20 9.97
N SER A 57 -2.40 7.44 10.11
CA SER A 57 -3.60 7.82 10.86
C SER A 57 -4.71 8.40 9.98
N THR A 58 -4.35 8.88 8.80
CA THR A 58 -5.26 9.59 7.89
C THR A 58 -6.08 8.60 7.07
N ARG A 59 -7.40 8.84 7.04
CA ARG A 59 -8.32 8.12 6.15
C ARG A 59 -8.20 8.67 4.73
N VAL A 60 -8.26 7.78 3.75
CA VAL A 60 -8.15 8.08 2.30
C VAL A 60 -9.33 7.50 1.51
N ASP A 61 -10.44 7.21 2.19
CA ASP A 61 -11.65 6.60 1.67
C ASP A 61 -12.86 7.56 1.66
N ASP A 62 -12.61 8.86 1.55
CA ASP A 62 -13.63 9.92 1.59
C ASP A 62 -14.21 10.27 0.20
N GLY A 63 -13.83 9.52 -0.84
CA GLY A 63 -14.25 9.77 -2.22
C GLY A 63 -13.46 10.87 -2.93
N ARG A 64 -12.41 11.43 -2.33
CA ARG A 64 -11.53 12.45 -2.94
C ARG A 64 -10.22 11.83 -3.40
N TRP A 65 -9.50 12.58 -4.23
CA TRP A 65 -8.15 12.21 -4.64
C TRP A 65 -7.18 12.45 -3.48
N HIS A 66 -6.38 11.44 -3.18
CA HIS A 66 -5.26 11.52 -2.26
C HIS A 66 -3.98 11.01 -2.93
N HIS A 67 -2.87 11.67 -2.67
CA HIS A 67 -1.55 11.11 -2.98
C HIS A 67 -1.08 10.29 -1.78
N VAL A 68 -0.78 9.02 -1.98
CA VAL A 68 -0.22 8.15 -0.95
C VAL A 68 1.17 7.70 -1.36
N ALA A 69 2.09 7.66 -0.40
CA ALA A 69 3.41 7.09 -0.61
C ALA A 69 3.88 6.29 0.61
N VAL A 70 4.63 5.23 0.35
CA VAL A 70 5.35 4.48 1.38
C VAL A 70 6.81 4.31 0.97
N ALA A 71 7.73 4.59 1.89
CA ALA A 71 9.17 4.47 1.66
C ALA A 71 9.79 3.55 2.71
N LEU A 72 10.46 2.48 2.27
CA LEU A 72 11.30 1.65 3.13
C LEU A 72 12.70 2.26 3.18
N ASP A 73 13.17 2.63 4.37
CA ASP A 73 14.54 3.09 4.55
C ASP A 73 15.55 1.93 4.69
N ALA A 74 16.84 2.28 4.73
CA ALA A 74 17.92 1.30 4.92
C ALA A 74 17.92 0.65 6.32
N GLY A 75 17.25 1.25 7.31
CA GLY A 75 17.09 0.74 8.67
C GLY A 75 15.93 -0.24 8.84
N GLY A 76 15.11 -0.43 7.81
CA GLY A 76 13.94 -1.31 7.81
C GLY A 76 12.67 -0.66 8.37
N GLU A 77 12.63 0.67 8.47
CA GLU A 77 11.41 1.41 8.82
C GLU A 77 10.67 1.84 7.55
N LEU A 78 9.36 1.61 7.55
CA LEU A 78 8.46 1.98 6.46
C LEU A 78 7.74 3.28 6.83
N HIS A 79 8.07 4.36 6.15
CA HIS A 79 7.49 5.70 6.32
C HIS A 79 6.28 5.87 5.41
N CYS A 80 5.19 6.44 5.93
CA CYS A 80 3.95 6.67 5.21
C CYS A 80 3.68 8.17 5.06
N TYR A 81 3.21 8.55 3.88
CA TYR A 81 2.86 9.92 3.54
C TYR A 81 1.48 9.97 2.88
N VAL A 82 0.68 10.95 3.27
CA VAL A 82 -0.62 11.26 2.65
C VAL A 82 -0.62 12.74 2.26
N ASP A 83 -0.95 13.03 1.00
CA ASP A 83 -1.00 14.37 0.41
C ASP A 83 0.29 15.17 0.64
N GLY A 84 1.43 14.48 0.52
CA GLY A 84 2.77 15.04 0.68
C GLY A 84 3.21 15.30 2.13
N ARG A 85 2.40 14.90 3.12
CA ARG A 85 2.71 15.06 4.55
C ARG A 85 3.01 13.71 5.20
N PRO A 86 3.98 13.61 6.14
CA PRO A 86 4.18 12.41 6.94
C PRO A 86 2.90 12.05 7.71
N ASP A 87 2.49 10.78 7.68
CA ASP A 87 1.29 10.29 8.36
C ASP A 87 1.57 9.14 9.34
N GLY A 88 2.78 8.58 9.32
CA GLY A 88 3.25 7.60 10.31
C GLY A 88 4.42 6.76 9.80
N ALA A 89 4.96 5.91 10.67
CA ALA A 89 6.03 4.98 10.34
C ALA A 89 5.90 3.69 11.16
N GLN A 90 6.34 2.57 10.60
CA GLN A 90 6.36 1.26 11.25
C GLN A 90 7.61 0.48 10.85
N ARG A 91 8.26 -0.17 11.83
CA ARG A 91 9.33 -1.12 11.53
C ARG A 91 8.74 -2.47 11.12
N LEU A 92 8.94 -2.85 9.86
CA LEU A 92 8.38 -4.06 9.26
C LEU A 92 9.46 -4.89 8.57
N SER A 93 9.32 -6.21 8.60
CA SER A 93 10.15 -7.10 7.79
C SER A 93 9.50 -7.31 6.42
N VAL A 94 9.98 -6.57 5.42
CA VAL A 94 9.53 -6.70 4.03
C VAL A 94 10.46 -7.67 3.30
N GLN A 95 9.94 -8.84 2.92
CA GLN A 95 10.72 -9.86 2.25
C GLN A 95 10.63 -9.72 0.72
N PRO A 96 11.75 -9.84 -0.01
CA PRO A 96 11.72 -9.92 -1.45
C PRO A 96 11.04 -11.23 -1.89
N LEU A 97 10.31 -11.17 -3.00
CA LEU A 97 9.65 -12.34 -3.56
C LEU A 97 9.91 -12.42 -5.08
N PRO A 98 11.08 -12.91 -5.51
CA PRO A 98 11.42 -13.04 -6.92
C PRO A 98 10.53 -14.08 -7.61
N GLY A 99 10.35 -13.96 -8.93
CA GLY A 99 9.56 -14.90 -9.73
C GLY A 99 8.04 -14.83 -9.52
N VAL A 100 7.54 -13.79 -8.82
CA VAL A 100 6.12 -13.49 -8.68
C VAL A 100 5.83 -12.15 -9.34
N ASP A 101 4.75 -12.09 -10.12
CA ASP A 101 4.32 -10.88 -10.80
C ASP A 101 4.00 -9.75 -9.81
N LEU A 102 4.27 -8.52 -10.25
CA LEU A 102 3.78 -7.32 -9.59
C LEU A 102 2.41 -6.99 -10.19
N TRP A 103 1.39 -6.97 -9.35
CA TRP A 103 0.02 -6.64 -9.75
C TRP A 103 -0.33 -5.22 -9.32
N LEU A 104 -0.93 -4.47 -10.25
CA LEU A 104 -1.60 -3.20 -9.98
C LEU A 104 -3.08 -3.48 -9.71
N GLY A 105 -3.64 -2.93 -8.63
CA GLY A 105 -5.08 -2.94 -8.40
C GLY A 105 -5.67 -4.26 -7.89
N ALA A 106 -4.89 -5.33 -7.73
CA ALA A 106 -5.41 -6.64 -7.30
C ALA A 106 -4.32 -7.54 -6.73
N ARG A 107 -4.71 -8.50 -5.88
CA ARG A 107 -3.86 -9.64 -5.51
C ARG A 107 -3.99 -10.73 -6.55
N GLU A 108 -2.85 -11.22 -7.05
CA GLU A 108 -2.79 -12.30 -8.06
C GLU A 108 -3.70 -11.99 -9.28
N GLY A 109 -3.86 -10.71 -9.61
CA GLY A 109 -4.66 -10.20 -10.72
C GLY A 109 -6.18 -10.26 -10.55
N VAL A 110 -6.71 -10.97 -9.54
CA VAL A 110 -8.16 -11.27 -9.47
C VAL A 110 -8.79 -11.15 -8.10
N ARG A 111 -8.01 -11.06 -7.01
CA ARG A 111 -8.53 -11.04 -5.64
C ARG A 111 -8.35 -9.66 -5.01
N ASP A 112 -9.24 -9.33 -4.09
CA ASP A 112 -9.14 -8.14 -3.24
C ASP A 112 -8.86 -6.85 -4.04
N THR A 113 -9.61 -6.68 -5.12
CA THR A 113 -9.40 -5.61 -6.09
C THR A 113 -9.56 -4.24 -5.44
N PHE A 114 -8.80 -3.27 -5.94
CA PHE A 114 -9.04 -1.86 -5.67
C PHE A 114 -10.41 -1.46 -6.24
N LEU A 115 -11.25 -0.84 -5.40
CA LEU A 115 -12.54 -0.29 -5.83
C LEU A 115 -12.44 1.24 -5.82
N GLY A 116 -12.29 1.82 -7.00
CA GLY A 116 -12.09 3.27 -7.20
C GLY A 116 -11.14 3.53 -8.36
N ASP A 117 -10.47 4.69 -8.33
CA ASP A 117 -9.54 5.12 -9.37
C ASP A 117 -8.09 5.16 -8.87
N LEU A 118 -7.16 4.80 -9.75
CA LEU A 118 -5.71 4.88 -9.56
C LEU A 118 -5.07 5.68 -10.69
N ARG A 119 -4.09 6.52 -10.35
CA ARG A 119 -3.25 7.30 -11.28
C ARG A 119 -1.84 7.40 -10.75
N GLU A 120 -0.90 7.69 -11.66
CA GLU A 120 0.50 8.02 -11.31
C GLU A 120 1.11 7.01 -10.33
N VAL A 121 0.91 5.71 -10.59
CA VAL A 121 1.48 4.65 -9.75
C VAL A 121 2.95 4.49 -10.10
N GLN A 122 3.83 4.65 -9.11
CA GLN A 122 5.28 4.66 -9.31
C GLN A 122 5.97 3.73 -8.30
N VAL A 123 7.12 3.21 -8.71
CA VAL A 123 8.03 2.39 -7.91
C VAL A 123 9.44 2.90 -8.14
N PHE A 124 10.16 3.20 -7.06
CA PHE A 124 11.55 3.65 -7.07
C PHE A 124 12.40 2.71 -6.21
N ASP A 125 13.67 2.53 -6.57
CA ASP A 125 14.66 1.72 -5.85
C ASP A 125 15.45 2.53 -4.80
N GLU A 126 14.89 3.67 -4.38
CA GLU A 126 15.40 4.58 -3.37
C GLU A 126 14.33 4.93 -2.34
N ALA A 127 14.75 5.39 -1.16
CA ALA A 127 13.86 5.98 -0.17
C ALA A 127 13.64 7.48 -0.49
N LEU A 128 12.44 7.99 -0.18
CA LEU A 128 12.08 9.42 -0.33
C LEU A 128 12.89 10.36 0.57
#